data_AF-A0A976SI98-F1
#
_entry.id   AF-A0A976SI98-F1
#
_cell.length_a   1.000
_cell.length_b   1.000
_cell.length_c   1.000
_cell.angle_alpha   90.00
_cell.angle_beta   90.00
_cell.angle_gamma   90.00
#
_symmetry.space_group_name_H-M   'P 1'
#
loop_
_entity.id
_entity.type
_entity.pdbx_description
1 polymer ?
#
loop_
_entity_poly.entity_id
_entity_poly.type
_entity_poly.pdbx_seq_one_letter_code
_entity_poly.pdbx_strand_id
1 'polypeptide(L)'
;MSVESVDFQQLIELEGDPVESIVKYFNKAGYIAADGSKFGGDLVIYSAAGPELTHSKYLLFLIEPKVTWRDIISYYRVASQTAKIPLLAQIYKENKIRLIQLNKLST
;
A
#
# COMPACT_ATOMS: atom_id res chain seq x y z
N MET A 1 -9.62 0.90 23.42
CA MET A 1 -8.84 1.67 22.42
C MET A 1 -9.30 1.14 21.06
N SER A 2 -10.19 1.86 20.38
CA SER A 2 -10.74 1.43 19.09
C SER A 2 -9.68 1.67 18.02
N VAL A 3 -9.09 0.60 17.50
CA VAL A 3 -8.30 0.69 16.27
C VAL A 3 -9.32 0.82 15.15
N GLU A 4 -9.54 2.03 14.66
CA GLU A 4 -10.22 2.22 13.39
C GLU A 4 -9.39 1.48 12.34
N SER A 5 -9.92 0.36 11.85
CA SER A 5 -9.35 -0.30 10.68
C SER A 5 -9.43 0.70 9.53
N VAL A 6 -8.28 1.19 9.08
CA VAL A 6 -8.22 2.04 7.89
C VAL A 6 -8.64 1.16 6.72
N ASP A 7 -9.89 1.32 6.28
CA ASP A 7 -10.41 0.64 5.10
C ASP A 7 -9.88 1.38 3.88
N PHE A 8 -8.78 0.89 3.31
CA PHE A 8 -8.24 1.42 2.07
C PHE A 8 -9.09 0.95 0.89
N GLN A 9 -10.26 1.57 0.73
CA GLN A 9 -11.04 1.61 -0.51
C GLN A 9 -11.12 3.05 -1.01
N GLN A 10 -9.97 3.72 -1.08
CA GLN A 10 -9.88 5.13 -1.44
C GLN A 10 -9.39 5.32 -2.88
N LEU A 11 -9.90 6.36 -3.52
CA LEU A 11 -9.44 6.85 -4.81
C LEU A 11 -8.55 8.06 -4.56
N ILE A 12 -7.31 8.01 -5.06
CA ILE A 12 -6.36 9.10 -5.09
C ILE A 12 -6.40 9.71 -6.50
N GLU A 13 -6.33 11.03 -6.62
CA GLU A 13 -6.15 11.68 -7.92
C GLU A 13 -4.71 11.48 -8.40
N LEU A 14 -4.54 11.07 -9.66
CA LEU A 14 -3.24 10.93 -10.29
C LEU A 14 -2.77 12.30 -10.82
N GLU A 15 -1.67 12.80 -10.27
CA GLU A 15 -1.04 14.06 -10.67
C GLU A 15 0.35 13.76 -11.23
N GLY A 16 0.42 13.45 -12.54
CA GLY A 16 1.68 13.13 -13.20
C GLY A 16 2.15 11.71 -12.88
N ASP A 17 3.24 11.59 -12.12
CA ASP A 17 3.81 10.28 -11.77
C ASP A 17 2.97 9.57 -10.67
N PRO A 18 2.63 8.28 -10.85
CA PRO A 18 1.85 7.53 -9.87
C PRO A 18 2.52 7.41 -8.50
N VAL A 19 3.83 7.22 -8.45
CA VAL A 19 4.58 7.05 -7.19
C VAL A 19 4.59 8.36 -6.42
N GLU A 20 4.86 9.48 -7.10
CA GLU A 20 4.80 10.82 -6.50
C GLU A 20 3.41 11.13 -5.92
N SER A 21 2.35 10.81 -6.67
CA SER A 21 0.96 10.99 -6.25
C SER A 21 0.65 10.20 -4.97
N ILE A 22 1.10 8.94 -4.91
CA ILE A 22 0.94 8.06 -3.74
C ILE A 22 1.72 8.59 -2.54
N VAL A 23 2.98 8.99 -2.72
CA VAL A 23 3.83 9.56 -1.67
C VAL A 23 3.19 10.83 -1.10
N LYS A 24 2.74 11.74 -1.97
CA LYS A 24 2.05 12.98 -1.58
C LYS A 24 0.79 12.70 -0.77
N TYR A 25 -0.02 11.73 -1.20
CA TYR A 25 -1.22 11.32 -0.48
C TYR A 25 -0.89 10.80 0.94
N PHE A 26 0.08 9.89 1.06
CA PHE A 26 0.45 9.32 2.36
C PHE A 26 1.07 10.36 3.30
N ASN A 27 1.96 11.22 2.78
CA ASN A 27 2.55 12.31 3.55
C ASN A 27 1.48 13.28 4.08
N LYS A 28 0.49 13.64 3.25
CA LYS A 28 -0.64 14.50 3.66
C LYS A 28 -1.50 13.83 4.74
N ALA A 29 -1.64 12.51 4.69
CA ALA A 29 -2.34 11.71 5.70
C ALA A 29 -1.50 11.42 6.95
N GLY A 30 -0.27 11.95 7.05
CA GLY A 30 0.63 11.80 8.20
C GLY A 30 1.43 10.50 8.23
N TYR A 31 1.40 9.72 7.16
CA TYR A 31 2.24 8.53 6.97
C TYR A 31 3.57 8.92 6.35
N ILE A 32 4.58 8.05 6.48
CA ILE A 32 5.84 8.19 5.75
C ILE A 32 5.91 7.09 4.70
N ALA A 33 6.11 7.49 3.44
CA ALA A 33 6.38 6.57 2.33
C ALA A 33 7.87 6.58 2.00
N ALA A 34 8.46 5.40 1.84
CA ALA A 34 9.87 5.24 1.45
C ALA A 34 10.03 4.09 0.44
N ASP A 35 11.22 3.97 -0.15
CA ASP A 35 11.57 2.90 -1.10
C ASP A 35 11.28 1.50 -0.54
N GLY A 36 10.50 0.73 -1.29
CA GLY A 36 10.09 -0.63 -0.92
C GLY A 36 10.96 -1.74 -1.52
N SER A 37 11.93 -1.40 -2.38
CA SER A 37 12.64 -2.36 -3.23
C SER A 37 13.28 -3.53 -2.45
N LYS A 38 13.85 -3.24 -1.27
CA LYS A 38 14.46 -4.25 -0.37
C LYS A 38 13.48 -5.31 0.15
N PHE A 39 12.19 -5.02 0.11
CA PHE A 39 11.12 -5.90 0.56
C PHE A 39 10.32 -6.51 -0.60
N GLY A 40 10.72 -6.24 -1.85
CA GLY A 40 10.07 -6.76 -3.05
C GLY A 40 8.77 -6.05 -3.43
N GLY A 41 8.52 -4.83 -2.93
CA GLY A 41 7.43 -3.95 -3.36
C GLY A 41 7.96 -2.59 -3.82
N ASP A 42 7.06 -1.70 -4.24
CA ASP A 42 7.42 -0.37 -4.75
C ASP A 42 7.68 0.62 -3.62
N LEU A 43 6.82 0.60 -2.59
CA LEU A 43 6.95 1.48 -1.42
C LEU A 43 6.72 0.72 -0.11
N VAL A 44 7.34 1.19 0.96
CA VAL A 44 6.95 0.86 2.34
C VAL A 44 6.29 2.06 2.98
N ILE A 45 5.18 1.81 3.69
CA ILE A 45 4.41 2.85 4.37
C ILE A 45 4.50 2.64 5.88
N TYR A 46 5.00 3.64 6.57
CA TYR A 46 5.07 3.70 8.03
C TYR A 46 3.84 4.42 8.57
N SER A 47 3.25 3.88 9.65
CA SER A 47 2.19 4.57 10.37
C SER A 47 2.66 5.93 10.90
N ALA A 48 1.70 6.80 11.20
CA ALA A 48 1.98 8.13 11.74
C ALA A 48 2.94 8.09 12.94
N ALA A 49 3.71 9.17 13.09
CA ALA A 49 4.75 9.31 14.10
C ALA A 49 4.22 8.98 15.51
N GLY A 50 4.85 7.98 16.12
CA GLY A 50 4.58 7.51 17.47
C GLY A 50 5.80 6.74 17.99
N PRO A 51 5.83 6.36 19.28
CA PRO A 51 6.98 5.66 19.87
C PRO A 51 7.33 4.33 19.16
N GLU A 52 6.41 3.78 18.35
CA GLU A 52 6.58 2.54 17.58
C GLU A 52 6.94 2.76 16.10
N LEU A 53 7.70 3.80 15.76
CA LEU A 53 8.23 4.05 14.40
C LEU A 53 9.21 2.98 13.88
N THR A 54 9.39 1.87 14.60
CA THR A 54 10.45 0.89 14.38
C THR A 54 10.24 0.04 13.12
N HIS A 55 8.99 -0.16 12.67
CA HIS A 55 8.69 -1.01 11.51
C HIS A 55 7.60 -0.42 10.59
N SER A 56 7.84 -0.48 9.28
CA SER A 56 6.80 -0.16 8.29
C SER A 56 5.66 -1.18 8.34
N LYS A 57 4.43 -0.67 8.31
CA LYS A 57 3.20 -1.46 8.47
C LYS A 57 2.72 -2.05 7.14
N TYR A 58 2.84 -1.29 6.06
CA TYR A 58 2.36 -1.72 4.74
C TYR A 58 3.51 -1.88 3.75
N LEU A 59 3.36 -2.84 2.84
CA LEU A 59 4.16 -2.99 1.63
C LEU A 59 3.24 -2.71 0.45
N LEU A 60 3.53 -1.65 -0.29
CA LEU A 60 2.72 -1.19 -1.40
C LEU A 60 3.26 -1.74 -2.72
N PHE A 61 2.35 -2.21 -3.56
CA PHE A 61 2.61 -2.65 -4.92
C PHE A 61 1.82 -1.77 -5.89
N LEU A 62 2.52 -1.07 -6.78
CA LEU A 62 1.92 -0.41 -7.92
C LEU A 62 1.60 -1.48 -8.96
N ILE A 63 0.32 -1.61 -9.31
CA ILE A 63 -0.15 -2.68 -10.18
C ILE A 63 -0.84 -2.13 -11.42
N GLU A 64 -0.73 -2.89 -12.50
CA GLU A 64 -1.49 -2.65 -13.72
C GLU A 64 -3.00 -2.94 -13.53
N PRO A 65 -3.86 -2.42 -14.42
CA PRO A 65 -5.29 -2.73 -14.39
C PRO A 65 -5.60 -4.23 -14.52
N LYS A 66 -4.75 -4.98 -15.22
CA LYS A 66 -4.94 -6.41 -15.49
C LYS A 66 -3.97 -7.24 -14.63
N VAL A 67 -4.43 -7.63 -13.44
CA VAL A 67 -3.73 -8.57 -12.56
C VAL A 67 -4.42 -9.93 -12.55
N THR A 68 -3.64 -11.01 -12.53
CA THR A 68 -4.16 -12.36 -12.36
C THR A 68 -4.25 -12.72 -10.88
N TRP A 69 -5.03 -13.75 -10.55
CA TRP A 69 -5.08 -14.26 -9.18
C TRP A 69 -3.72 -14.74 -8.66
N ARG A 70 -2.81 -15.18 -9.56
CA ARG A 70 -1.45 -15.60 -9.20
C ARG A 70 -0.59 -14.41 -8.76
N ASP A 71 -0.77 -13.26 -9.42
CA ASP A 71 -0.06 -12.03 -9.06
C ASP A 71 -0.49 -11.58 -7.66
N ILE A 72 -1.80 -11.57 -7.40
CA ILE A 72 -2.38 -11.23 -6.09
C ILE A 72 -1.79 -12.13 -4.98
N ILE A 73 -1.75 -13.45 -5.20
CA ILE A 73 -1.14 -14.39 -4.24
C ILE A 73 0.35 -14.12 -4.06
N SER A 74 1.05 -13.76 -5.14
CA SER A 74 2.49 -13.46 -5.10
C SER A 74 2.78 -12.22 -4.28
N TYR A 75 2.05 -11.12 -4.48
CA TYR A 75 2.16 -9.90 -3.67
C TYR A 75 1.88 -10.17 -2.20
N TYR A 76 0.82 -10.94 -1.91
CA TYR A 76 0.47 -11.34 -0.55
C TYR A 76 1.61 -12.16 0.10
N ARG A 77 2.19 -13.11 -0.64
CA ARG A 77 3.30 -13.95 -0.16
C ARG A 77 4.54 -13.10 0.18
N VAL A 78 4.90 -12.14 -0.68
CA VAL A 78 6.05 -11.25 -0.45
C VAL A 78 5.84 -10.39 0.80
N ALA A 79 4.68 -9.76 0.94
CA ALA A 79 4.37 -8.92 2.09
C ALA A 79 4.34 -9.73 3.41
N SER A 80 3.73 -10.92 3.40
CA SER A 80 3.65 -11.77 4.59
C SER A 80 5.02 -12.29 5.07
N GLN A 81 5.98 -12.53 4.17
CA GLN A 81 7.36 -12.90 4.55
C GLN A 81 8.09 -11.80 5.32
N THR A 82 7.68 -10.54 5.15
CA THR A 82 8.28 -9.38 5.81
C THR A 82 7.42 -8.84 6.95
N ALA A 83 6.40 -9.60 7.36
CA ALA A 83 5.39 -9.23 8.37
C ALA A 83 4.67 -7.90 8.05
N LYS A 84 4.47 -7.61 6.75
CA LYS A 84 3.78 -6.40 6.27
C LYS A 84 2.40 -6.73 5.73
N ILE A 85 1.52 -5.75 5.79
CA ILE A 85 0.21 -5.82 5.16
C ILE A 85 0.35 -5.37 3.69
N PRO A 86 0.01 -6.22 2.70
CA PRO A 86 0.04 -5.85 1.30
C PRO A 86 -1.03 -4.79 0.97
N LEU A 87 -0.60 -3.74 0.27
CA LEU A 87 -1.47 -2.68 -0.24
C LEU A 87 -1.27 -2.56 -1.75
N LEU A 88 -2.32 -2.76 -2.53
CA LEU A 88 -2.26 -2.61 -3.98
C LEU A 88 -2.68 -1.19 -4.36
N ALA A 89 -1.86 -0.52 -5.17
CA ALA A 89 -2.18 0.75 -5.80
C ALA A 89 -2.41 0.49 -7.29
N GLN A 90 -3.67 0.53 -7.72
CA GLN A 90 -4.05 0.27 -9.11
C GLN A 90 -4.38 1.57 -9.83
N ILE A 91 -3.74 1.83 -10.97
CA ILE A 91 -4.16 2.91 -11.87
C ILE A 91 -5.55 2.57 -12.41
N TYR A 92 -6.52 3.43 -12.13
CA TYR A 92 -7.93 3.25 -12.40
C TYR A 92 -8.47 4.44 -13.20
N LYS A 93 -9.09 4.16 -14.36
CA LYS A 93 -9.74 5.16 -15.23
C LYS A 93 -8.86 6.38 -15.53
N GLU A 94 -7.62 6.12 -15.95
CA GLU A 94 -6.60 7.07 -16.47
C GLU A 94 -6.11 8.16 -15.50
N ASN A 95 -6.93 8.66 -14.57
CA ASN A 95 -6.58 9.77 -13.68
C ASN A 95 -6.77 9.46 -12.19
N LYS A 96 -7.03 8.20 -11.81
CA LYS A 96 -7.20 7.84 -10.40
C LYS A 96 -6.34 6.65 -10.03
N ILE A 97 -5.95 6.57 -8.77
CA ILE A 97 -5.30 5.40 -8.18
C ILE A 97 -6.25 4.83 -7.14
N ARG A 98 -6.63 3.57 -7.30
CA ARG A 98 -7.41 2.83 -6.31
C ARG A 98 -6.45 2.13 -5.36
N LEU A 99 -6.56 2.42 -4.07
CA LEU A 99 -5.90 1.62 -3.03
C LEU A 99 -6.77 0.43 -2.64
N ILE A 100 -6.15 -0.74 -2.46
CA ILE A 100 -6.82 -1.99 -2.07
C ILE A 100 -5.93 -2.73 -1.06
N GLN A 101 -6.37 -2.87 0.18
CA GLN A 101 -5.68 -3.71 1.17
C GLN A 101 -6.07 -5.19 0.98
N LEU A 102 -5.09 -6.09 0.94
CA LEU A 102 -5.39 -7.53 0.97
C LEU A 102 -5.30 -8.06 2.41
N ASN A 103 -6.36 -8.72 2.84
CA ASN A 103 -6.44 -9.35 4.16
C ASN A 103 -6.52 -10.87 4.03
N LYS A 104 -5.84 -11.57 4.95
CA LYS A 104 -6.06 -13.00 5.12
C LYS A 104 -7.39 -13.21 5.80
N LEU A 105 -8.26 -14.02 5.20
CA LEU A 105 -9.42 -14.54 5.91
C LEU A 105 -8.95 -15.69 6.80
N SER A 106 -9.04 -15.51 8.10
CA SER A 106 -8.89 -16.60 9.07
C SER A 106 -10.25 -17.28 9.23
N THR A 107 -10.31 -18.57 8.89
CA THR A 107 -11.39 -19.48 9.29
C THR A 107 -11.18 -19.99 10.71
#